data_AF-A0A3B1ALS3-F1
#
_entry.id   AF-A0A3B1ALS3-F1
#
_cell.length_a   1.000
_cell.length_b   1.000
_cell.length_c   1.000
_cell.angle_alpha   90.00
_cell.angle_beta   90.00
_cell.angle_gamma   90.00
#
_symmetry.space_group_name_H-M   'P 1'
#
loop_
_entity.id
_entity.type
_entity.pdbx_description
1 polymer ?
#
loop_
_entity_poly.entity_id
_entity_poly.type
_entity_poly.pdbx_seq_one_letter_code
_entity_poly.pdbx_strand_id
1 'polypeptide(L)'
;MDNTEKPELTRISISLPGRLLSEFDQMLDVRGFDSRSQAISELVSTQVTEHKKDIGRDIMAGTINLVYDHSTLGLVNKLTEIQHQYINEVISSLHINLVDSQTLEVILVQGPVNVLNTIADQLLSCRGVISGKLLISAAILPQLHPMSLTGSN
;
A
#
# COMPACT_ATOMS: atom_id res chain seq x y z
N MET A 1 -23.02 -13.26 13.40
CA MET A 1 -22.95 -13.21 11.93
C MET A 1 -23.25 -11.79 11.53
N ASP A 2 -22.24 -11.17 10.92
CA ASP A 2 -22.25 -9.97 10.07
C ASP A 2 -23.01 -8.71 10.53
N ASN A 3 -22.27 -7.76 11.11
CA ASN A 3 -22.68 -6.35 11.17
C ASN A 3 -21.63 -5.52 10.41
N THR A 4 -21.51 -5.73 9.10
CA THR A 4 -20.89 -4.73 8.22
C THR A 4 -21.83 -3.54 8.12
N GLU A 5 -21.57 -2.51 8.93
CA GLU A 5 -22.19 -1.19 8.76
C GLU A 5 -21.98 -0.73 7.31
N LYS A 6 -23.08 -0.48 6.62
CA LYS A 6 -23.08 0.05 5.27
C LYS A 6 -22.52 1.48 5.34
N PRO A 7 -21.45 1.81 4.59
CA PRO A 7 -20.84 3.14 4.69
C PRO A 7 -21.87 4.22 4.35
N GLU A 8 -21.88 5.30 5.13
CA GLU A 8 -22.80 6.42 4.93
C GLU A 8 -22.49 7.11 3.58
N LEU A 9 -23.44 7.06 2.65
CA LEU A 9 -23.27 7.59 1.29
C LEU A 9 -23.84 9.01 1.19
N THR A 10 -23.01 9.96 0.78
CA THR A 10 -23.46 11.34 0.46
C THR A 10 -23.62 11.50 -1.05
N ARG A 11 -24.76 12.07 -1.48
CA ARG A 11 -25.02 12.37 -2.89
C ARG A 11 -24.51 13.75 -3.26
N ILE A 12 -23.74 13.82 -4.33
CA ILE A 12 -23.24 15.06 -4.93
C ILE A 12 -23.65 15.16 -6.40
N SER A 13 -23.80 16.38 -6.92
CA SER A 13 -24.02 16.66 -8.34
C SER A 13 -22.77 17.30 -8.94
N ILE A 14 -22.29 16.75 -10.05
CA ILE A 14 -21.07 17.22 -10.73
C ILE A 14 -21.44 17.62 -12.16
N SER A 15 -20.95 18.78 -12.61
CA SER A 15 -21.06 19.21 -14.01
C SER A 15 -19.75 18.90 -14.74
N LEU A 16 -19.83 18.20 -15.87
CA LEU A 16 -18.68 17.84 -16.71
C LEU A 16 -18.94 18.24 -18.17
N PRO A 17 -17.90 18.61 -18.94
CA PRO A 17 -18.04 18.76 -20.39
C PRO A 17 -18.59 17.46 -21.01
N GLY A 18 -19.55 17.57 -21.92
CA GLY A 18 -20.23 16.39 -22.49
C GLY A 18 -19.28 15.38 -23.13
N ARG A 19 -18.24 15.86 -23.82
CA ARG A 19 -17.19 15.01 -24.40
C ARG A 19 -16.42 14.22 -23.33
N LEU A 20 -16.07 14.86 -22.21
CA LEU A 20 -15.35 14.21 -21.13
C LEU A 20 -16.20 13.13 -20.46
N LEU A 21 -17.50 13.36 -20.32
CA LEU A 21 -18.41 12.35 -19.80
C LEU A 21 -18.46 11.11 -20.72
N SER A 22 -18.51 11.31 -22.03
CA SER A 22 -18.48 10.20 -23.00
C SER A 22 -17.17 9.41 -22.96
N GLU A 23 -16.03 10.10 -22.90
CA GLU A 23 -14.71 9.45 -22.76
C GLU A 23 -14.60 8.69 -21.42
N PHE A 24 -15.16 9.25 -20.35
CA PHE A 24 -15.23 8.60 -19.04
C PHE A 24 -16.06 7.32 -19.09
N ASP A 25 -17.29 7.37 -19.63
CA ASP A 25 -18.16 6.19 -19.75
C ASP A 25 -17.50 5.06 -20.56
N GLN A 26 -16.84 5.40 -21.67
CA GLN A 26 -16.11 4.41 -22.47
C GLN A 26 -14.98 3.75 -21.66
N MET A 27 -14.28 4.52 -20.82
CA MET A 27 -13.26 3.97 -19.92
C MET A 27 -13.87 3.01 -18.89
N LEU A 28 -15.08 3.29 -18.38
CA LEU A 28 -15.77 2.43 -17.41
C LEU A 28 -16.08 1.05 -18.00
N ASP A 29 -16.60 1.03 -19.23
CA ASP A 29 -16.94 -0.21 -19.94
C ASP A 29 -15.71 -1.10 -20.16
N VAL A 30 -14.58 -0.49 -20.55
CA VAL A 30 -13.33 -1.22 -20.79
C VAL A 30 -12.73 -1.77 -19.50
N ARG A 31 -12.86 -1.04 -18.38
CA ARG A 31 -12.26 -1.40 -17.09
C ARG A 31 -13.20 -2.23 -16.20
N GLY A 32 -14.44 -2.47 -16.63
CA GLY A 32 -15.40 -3.33 -15.93
C GLY A 32 -15.97 -2.72 -14.64
N PHE A 33 -16.19 -1.41 -14.61
CA PHE A 33 -16.81 -0.74 -13.46
C PHE A 33 -18.33 -0.94 -13.44
N ASP A 34 -18.92 -1.17 -12.26
CA ASP A 34 -20.36 -1.37 -12.11
C ASP A 34 -21.15 -0.05 -12.17
N SER A 35 -20.52 1.09 -11.84
CA SER A 35 -21.16 2.40 -11.90
C SER A 35 -20.18 3.57 -11.97
N ARG A 36 -20.65 4.71 -12.50
CA ARG A 36 -19.93 6.00 -12.44
C ARG A 36 -19.56 6.38 -11.01
N SER A 37 -20.44 6.13 -10.04
CA SER A 37 -20.18 6.44 -8.62
C SER A 37 -19.04 5.62 -8.04
N GLN A 38 -18.91 4.34 -8.42
CA GLN A 38 -17.80 3.49 -7.99
C GLN A 38 -16.48 4.01 -8.56
N ALA A 39 -16.44 4.29 -9.87
CA ALA A 39 -15.25 4.79 -10.53
C ALA A 39 -14.83 6.19 -10.05
N ILE A 40 -15.78 7.10 -9.83
CA ILE A 40 -15.49 8.41 -9.24
C ILE A 40 -14.99 8.24 -7.80
N SER A 41 -15.59 7.35 -7.01
CA SER A 41 -15.11 7.07 -5.65
C SER A 41 -13.67 6.55 -5.66
N GLU A 42 -13.32 5.65 -6.57
CA GLU A 42 -11.96 5.12 -6.71
C GLU A 42 -10.97 6.21 -7.17
N LEU A 43 -11.33 7.01 -8.17
CA LEU A 43 -10.52 8.13 -8.63
C LEU A 43 -10.28 9.16 -7.53
N VAL A 44 -11.33 9.55 -6.81
CA VAL A 44 -11.23 10.49 -5.68
C VAL A 44 -10.42 9.89 -4.55
N SER A 45 -10.66 8.62 -4.20
CA SER A 45 -9.89 7.92 -3.16
C SER A 45 -8.40 7.87 -3.52
N THR A 46 -8.08 7.56 -4.78
CA THR A 46 -6.70 7.58 -5.29
C THR A 46 -6.09 8.97 -5.15
N GLN A 47 -6.78 10.02 -5.61
CA GLN A 47 -6.28 11.40 -5.54
C GLN A 47 -6.14 11.90 -4.10
N VAL A 48 -7.08 11.57 -3.21
CA VAL A 48 -6.99 11.88 -1.77
C VAL A 48 -5.80 11.13 -1.14
N THR A 49 -5.59 9.87 -1.51
CA THR A 49 -4.45 9.07 -1.05
C THR A 49 -3.14 9.71 -1.49
N GLU A 50 -3.01 10.06 -2.77
CA GLU A 50 -1.83 10.78 -3.29
C GLU A 50 -1.62 12.11 -2.56
N HIS A 51 -2.67 12.92 -2.38
CA HIS A 51 -2.55 14.19 -1.66
C HIS A 51 -2.14 14.02 -0.20
N LYS A 52 -2.63 12.98 0.49
CA LYS A 52 -2.21 12.67 1.87
C LYS A 52 -0.75 12.22 1.96
N LYS A 53 -0.20 11.57 0.92
CA LYS A 53 1.24 11.26 0.87
C LYS A 53 2.10 12.53 0.93
N ASP A 54 1.67 13.60 0.27
CA ASP A 54 2.40 14.88 0.24
C ASP A 54 2.41 15.62 1.59
N ILE A 55 1.45 15.34 2.47
CA ILE A 55 1.30 16.02 3.78
C ILE A 55 2.13 15.33 4.89
N GLY A 56 2.67 14.14 4.63
CA GLY A 56 3.83 13.58 5.33
C GLY A 56 3.61 13.06 6.77
N ARG A 57 2.37 13.00 7.29
CA ARG A 57 2.11 12.61 8.69
C ARG A 57 1.03 11.54 8.90
N ASP A 58 0.35 11.11 7.84
CA ASP A 58 -0.70 10.11 7.97
C ASP A 58 -0.11 8.70 8.09
N ILE A 59 -0.73 7.87 8.93
CA ILE A 59 -0.48 6.43 8.97
C ILE A 59 -1.06 5.82 7.70
N MET A 60 -0.22 5.10 6.97
CA MET A 60 -0.56 4.49 5.69
C MET A 60 -0.16 3.02 5.73
N ALA A 61 -0.84 2.17 4.95
CA ALA A 61 -0.37 0.82 4.68
C ALA A 61 0.18 0.70 3.26
N GLY A 62 1.02 -0.29 3.02
CA GLY A 62 1.63 -0.47 1.72
C GLY A 62 2.37 -1.77 1.56
N THR A 63 2.93 -1.95 0.37
CA THR A 63 3.83 -3.05 0.05
C THR A 63 5.14 -2.51 -0.50
N ILE A 64 6.25 -3.09 -0.06
CA ILE A 64 7.56 -2.93 -0.69
C ILE A 64 7.82 -4.21 -1.47
N ASN A 65 7.82 -4.09 -2.79
CA ASN A 65 8.14 -5.20 -3.68
C ASN A 65 9.61 -5.10 -4.07
N LEU A 66 10.36 -6.20 -3.93
CA LEU A 66 11.78 -6.28 -4.26
C LEU A 66 12.01 -7.49 -5.17
N VAL A 67 12.85 -7.33 -6.19
CA VAL A 67 13.49 -8.45 -6.89
C VAL A 67 14.97 -8.36 -6.60
N TYR A 68 15.57 -9.44 -6.11
CA TYR A 68 16.99 -9.47 -5.76
C TYR A 68 17.64 -10.81 -6.08
N ASP A 69 18.97 -10.80 -6.16
CA ASP A 69 19.78 -12.02 -6.31
C ASP A 69 20.15 -12.60 -4.93
N HIS A 70 19.50 -13.70 -4.54
CA HIS A 70 19.73 -14.33 -3.24
C HIS A 70 21.10 -15.00 -3.10
N SER A 71 21.85 -15.17 -4.20
CA SER A 71 23.25 -15.62 -4.15
C SER A 71 24.22 -14.52 -3.72
N THR A 72 23.77 -13.25 -3.69
CA THR A 72 24.60 -12.12 -3.26
C THR A 72 24.98 -12.26 -1.79
N LEU A 73 26.28 -12.36 -1.53
CA LEU A 73 26.82 -12.60 -0.20
C LEU A 73 26.35 -11.53 0.81
N GLY A 74 25.64 -11.98 1.84
CA GLY A 74 25.17 -11.15 2.95
C GLY A 74 23.89 -10.35 2.67
N LEU A 75 23.33 -10.38 1.45
CA LEU A 75 22.15 -9.59 1.10
C LEU A 75 20.93 -10.00 1.91
N VAL A 76 20.59 -11.28 1.94
CA VAL A 76 19.40 -11.80 2.66
C VAL A 76 19.45 -11.42 4.14
N ASN A 77 20.62 -11.55 4.77
CA ASN A 77 20.81 -11.14 6.16
C ASN A 77 20.63 -9.63 6.33
N LYS A 78 21.13 -8.81 5.39
CA LYS A 78 20.99 -7.36 5.45
C LYS A 78 19.55 -6.90 5.29
N LEU A 79 18.81 -7.48 4.33
CA LEU A 79 17.38 -7.21 4.14
C LEU A 79 16.57 -7.59 5.38
N THR A 80 16.88 -8.75 5.97
CA THR A 80 16.24 -9.22 7.21
C THR A 80 16.55 -8.29 8.39
N GLU A 81 17.80 -7.84 8.52
CA GLU A 81 18.21 -6.91 9.58
C GLU A 81 17.46 -5.57 9.48
N ILE A 82 17.35 -5.01 8.27
CA ILE A 82 16.56 -3.78 8.04
C ILE A 82 15.11 -4.01 8.44
N GLN A 83 14.47 -5.10 7.99
CA GLN A 83 13.09 -5.41 8.38
C GLN A 83 12.93 -5.51 9.90
N HIS A 84 13.89 -6.14 10.58
CA HIS A 84 13.86 -6.31 12.03
C HIS A 84 14.09 -5.01 12.81
N GLN A 85 14.80 -4.03 12.24
CA GLN A 85 14.93 -2.69 12.82
C GLN A 85 13.60 -1.92 12.80
N TYR A 86 12.73 -2.23 11.84
CA TYR A 86 11.43 -1.60 11.65
C TYR A 86 10.28 -2.57 11.97
N ILE A 87 10.42 -3.35 13.06
CA ILE A 87 9.45 -4.39 13.44
C ILE A 87 8.04 -3.85 13.75
N ASN A 88 7.92 -2.56 14.07
CA ASN A 88 6.63 -1.92 14.32
C ASN A 88 5.90 -1.61 13.00
N GLU A 89 6.65 -1.35 11.94
CA GLU A 89 6.12 -0.99 10.63
C GLU A 89 6.04 -2.17 9.67
N VAL A 90 6.94 -3.15 9.79
CA VAL A 90 6.97 -4.36 8.96
C VAL A 90 6.04 -5.40 9.55
N ILE A 91 4.97 -5.72 8.83
CA ILE A 91 3.91 -6.62 9.27
C ILE A 91 4.23 -8.06 8.88
N SER A 92 4.65 -8.26 7.63
CA SER A 92 5.01 -9.57 7.10
C SER A 92 5.85 -9.43 5.83
N SER A 93 6.58 -10.50 5.49
CA SER A 93 7.25 -10.62 4.20
C SER A 93 6.96 -11.96 3.55
N LEU A 94 6.63 -11.93 2.27
CA LEU A 94 6.43 -13.11 1.43
C LEU A 94 7.61 -13.25 0.46
N HIS A 95 8.27 -14.39 0.49
CA HIS A 95 9.39 -14.71 -0.39
C HIS A 95 8.96 -15.71 -1.46
N ILE A 96 9.24 -15.38 -2.72
CA ILE A 96 8.87 -16.18 -3.88
C ILE A 96 10.14 -16.41 -4.70
N ASN A 97 10.51 -17.69 -4.86
CA ASN A 97 11.65 -18.05 -5.70
C ASN A 97 11.29 -17.86 -7.17
N LEU A 98 12.10 -17.10 -7.90
CA LEU A 98 12.00 -16.93 -9.34
C LEU A 98 13.00 -17.86 -10.05
N VAL A 99 13.16 -17.66 -11.36
CA VAL A 99 14.17 -18.37 -12.15
C VAL A 99 15.57 -17.93 -11.72
N ASP A 100 16.54 -18.84 -11.86
CA ASP A 100 17.94 -18.65 -11.46
C ASP A 100 18.07 -18.31 -9.97
N SER A 101 19.00 -17.42 -9.63
CA SER A 101 19.24 -16.96 -8.26
C SER A 101 18.36 -15.78 -7.85
N GLN A 102 17.22 -15.55 -8.54
CA GLN A 102 16.35 -14.42 -8.25
C GLN A 102 15.25 -14.77 -7.24
N THR A 103 14.92 -13.80 -6.39
CA THR A 103 13.81 -13.89 -5.44
C THR A 103 12.97 -12.61 -5.55
N LEU A 104 11.65 -12.79 -5.65
CA LEU A 104 10.67 -11.73 -5.44
C LEU A 104 10.29 -11.74 -3.96
N GLU A 105 10.43 -10.60 -3.29
CA GLU A 105 9.97 -10.40 -1.93
C GLU A 105 8.91 -9.31 -1.89
N VAL A 106 7.80 -9.59 -1.20
CA VAL A 106 6.70 -8.65 -0.99
C VAL A 106 6.58 -8.42 0.51
N ILE A 107 6.92 -7.22 0.96
CA ILE A 107 6.92 -6.83 2.37
C ILE A 107 5.70 -5.96 2.63
N LEU A 108 4.78 -6.43 3.47
CA LEU A 108 3.63 -5.65 3.94
C LEU A 108 4.09 -4.71 5.05
N VAL A 109 3.79 -3.43 4.90
CA VAL A 109 4.19 -2.39 5.84
C VAL A 109 3.01 -1.48 6.24
N GLN A 110 3.05 -0.94 7.45
CA GLN A 110 2.15 0.11 7.90
C GLN A 110 2.86 1.07 8.85
N GLY A 111 2.72 2.36 8.61
CA GLY A 111 3.34 3.37 9.46
C GLY A 111 3.27 4.77 8.87
N PRO A 112 3.94 5.74 9.50
CA PRO A 112 4.07 7.08 8.95
C PRO A 112 4.73 7.03 7.57
N VAL A 113 4.17 7.73 6.59
CA VAL A 113 4.64 7.67 5.18
C VAL A 113 6.14 7.96 5.02
N ASN A 114 6.70 8.87 5.80
CA ASN A 114 8.14 9.17 5.79
C ASN A 114 8.99 7.99 6.29
N VAL A 115 8.51 7.26 7.30
CA VAL A 115 9.17 6.05 7.79
C VAL A 115 9.10 4.95 6.74
N LEU A 116 7.94 4.75 6.10
CA LEU A 116 7.78 3.75 5.03
C LEU A 116 8.70 4.03 3.83
N ASN A 117 8.84 5.29 3.42
CA ASN A 117 9.81 5.69 2.39
C ASN A 117 11.25 5.39 2.84
N THR A 118 11.60 5.69 4.10
CA THR A 118 12.93 5.39 4.64
C THR A 118 13.25 3.90 4.61
N ILE A 119 12.29 3.04 4.97
CA ILE A 119 12.45 1.58 4.90
C ILE A 119 12.69 1.16 3.45
N ALA A 120 11.86 1.64 2.53
CA ALA A 120 11.99 1.33 1.11
C ALA A 120 13.36 1.75 0.55
N ASP A 121 13.81 2.97 0.82
CA ASP A 121 15.10 3.50 0.37
C ASP A 121 16.29 2.66 0.88
N GLN A 122 16.25 2.22 2.15
CA GLN A 122 17.29 1.36 2.70
C GLN A 122 17.32 -0.03 2.06
N LEU A 123 16.14 -0.62 1.81
CA LEU A 123 16.06 -1.92 1.14
C LEU A 123 16.51 -1.81 -0.32
N LEU A 124 16.01 -0.81 -1.05
CA LEU A 124 16.32 -0.56 -2.47
C LEU A 124 17.81 -0.26 -2.72
N SER A 125 18.49 0.33 -1.75
CA SER A 125 19.93 0.65 -1.84
C SER A 125 20.84 -0.52 -1.50
N CYS A 126 20.31 -1.66 -1.06
CA CYS A 126 21.11 -2.85 -0.78
C CYS A 126 21.72 -3.43 -2.06
N ARG A 127 23.03 -3.69 -2.03
CA ARG A 127 23.75 -4.32 -3.14
C ARG A 127 23.18 -5.71 -3.43
N GLY A 128 22.76 -5.94 -4.67
CA GLY A 128 22.15 -7.20 -5.14
C GLY A 128 20.64 -7.15 -5.24
N VAL A 129 20.01 -6.04 -4.81
CA VAL A 129 18.65 -5.68 -5.24
C VAL A 129 18.68 -5.27 -6.70
N ILE A 130 17.85 -5.92 -7.51
CA ILE A 130 17.75 -5.73 -8.96
C ILE A 130 16.70 -4.67 -9.28
N SER A 131 15.56 -4.72 -8.60
CA SER A 131 14.50 -3.71 -8.71
C SER A 131 13.65 -3.69 -7.45
N GLY A 132 12.93 -2.59 -7.23
CA GLY A 132 11.89 -2.58 -6.22
C GLY A 132 10.98 -1.37 -6.33
N LYS A 133 9.87 -1.41 -5.61
CA LYS A 133 8.86 -0.35 -5.60
C LYS A 133 8.07 -0.36 -4.31
N LEU A 134 7.90 0.82 -3.72
CA LEU A 134 6.93 1.07 -2.66
C LEU A 134 5.58 1.43 -3.28
N LEU A 135 4.54 0.71 -2.89
CA LEU A 135 3.14 1.01 -3.20
C LEU A 135 2.40 1.29 -1.90
N ILE A 136 1.85 2.50 -1.77
CA ILE A 136 1.16 2.97 -0.57
C ILE A 136 -0.33 3.15 -0.86
N SER A 137 -1.15 2.77 0.11
CA SER A 137 -2.61 2.94 0.16
C SER A 137 -3.02 3.73 1.40
N ALA A 138 -4.08 4.53 1.28
CA ALA A 138 -4.70 5.21 2.43
C ALA A 138 -5.57 4.28 3.29
N ALA A 139 -5.84 3.06 2.82
CA ALA A 139 -6.44 2.05 3.67
C ALA A 139 -5.39 1.56 4.68
N ILE A 140 -5.76 1.53 5.96
CA ILE A 140 -4.93 0.98 7.03
C ILE A 140 -5.47 -0.39 7.45
N LEU A 141 -4.58 -1.28 7.88
CA LEU A 141 -4.95 -2.49 8.60
C LEU A 141 -5.55 -2.11 9.95
N PRO A 142 -6.64 -2.77 10.36
CA PRO A 142 -7.18 -2.61 11.71
C PRO A 142 -6.14 -3.06 12.73
N GLN A 143 -6.28 -2.60 13.97
CA GLN A 143 -5.44 -3.12 15.06
C GLN A 143 -5.63 -4.64 15.15
N LEU A 144 -4.55 -5.40 14.93
CA LEU A 144 -4.57 -6.86 14.94
C LEU A 144 -4.92 -7.42 16.33
N HIS A 145 -4.56 -6.68 17.38
CA HIS A 145 -5.02 -6.96 18.74
C HIS A 145 -5.30 -5.64 19.47
N PRO A 146 -6.55 -5.33 19.84
CA PRO A 146 -6.82 -4.24 20.78
C PRO A 146 -6.31 -4.70 22.16
N MET A 147 -5.32 -4.02 22.74
CA MET A 147 -5.09 -4.16 24.18
C MET A 147 -6.19 -3.38 24.88
N SER A 148 -7.15 -4.09 25.48
CA SER A 148 -8.02 -3.50 26.49
C SER A 148 -7.12 -3.02 27.63
N LEU A 149 -6.91 -1.72 27.73
CA LEU A 149 -6.46 -1.09 28.98
C LEU A 149 -7.62 -1.19 29.97
N THR A 150 -7.89 -2.40 30.47
CA THR A 150 -8.67 -2.56 31.69
C THR A 150 -7.79 -2.05 32.82
N GLY A 151 -8.15 -0.87 33.32
CA GLY A 151 -7.53 -0.25 34.47
C GLY A 151 -7.45 -1.22 35.65
N SER A 152 -6.28 -1.26 36.26
CA SER A 152 -6.15 -1.70 37.65
C SER A 152 -6.10 -0.47 38.53
N ASN A 153 -7.01 -0.50 39.51
CA ASN A 153 -7.28 0.41 40.63
C ASN A 153 -8.08 1.69 40.35
#